data_AF-A0A166AJM4-F1
#
_entry.id   AF-A0A166AJM4-F1
#
_cell.length_a   1.000
_cell.length_b   1.000
_cell.length_c   1.000
_cell.angle_alpha   90.00
_cell.angle_beta   90.00
_cell.angle_gamma   90.00
#
_symmetry.space_group_name_H-M   'P 1'
#
loop_
_entity.id
_entity.type
_entity.pdbx_description
1 polymer ?
#
loop_
_entity_poly.entity_id
_entity_poly.type
_entity_poly.pdbx_seq_one_letter_code
_entity_poly.pdbx_strand_id
1 'polypeptide(L)'
;MPNFQPHQFHTPPQVTPLNLDCISLGGGGWAPSQFEGTTQDGYGIYCRYRGGYLSVDISNEPGGDAISDGKEILGLQLGPQLHGGMSLGQLCSIAGITINGERPPMPTLAEIRKERWLDLSGTTSFFNFSLDSTVETAKRIVSSMGDLLGGAHFVERVMDMDFQTTGAILRNTPAEFETIDPTIMFGERPVASELVKVSDTISLQDLYPTSLLLNTNFSGFRHPLRMYLRSQILDKQLDELGRNVKIAGHDDECLYGALMFAASFPTKDVQKRHTLQQVAEKTNALTPEFKVHATNLQTGEPLPNFDEIKRIDPVITDWVLSDERNWLQIRIERFNEQRIIVGYRLNMSLN
;
A
#
# COMPACT_ATOMS: atom_id res chain seq x y z
N MET A 1 0.71 21.69 -14.63
CA MET A 1 1.51 20.99 -13.59
C MET A 1 1.05 19.55 -13.59
N PRO A 2 1.93 18.54 -13.67
CA PRO A 2 1.50 17.16 -13.63
C PRO A 2 0.79 16.92 -12.28
N ASN A 3 -0.44 16.43 -12.33
CA ASN A 3 -1.21 16.10 -11.15
C ASN A 3 -0.50 14.98 -10.40
N PHE A 4 0.27 15.32 -9.37
CA PHE A 4 0.69 14.35 -8.37
C PHE A 4 -0.56 13.71 -7.78
N GLN A 5 -0.54 12.40 -7.56
CA GLN A 5 -1.57 11.78 -6.72
C GLN A 5 -1.27 12.25 -5.28
N PRO A 6 -2.12 13.11 -4.66
CA PRO A 6 -1.88 13.61 -3.30
C PRO A 6 -1.83 12.49 -2.25
N HIS A 7 -2.15 11.26 -2.64
CA HIS A 7 -2.16 10.06 -1.80
C HIS A 7 -0.80 9.37 -1.63
N GLN A 8 0.25 9.77 -2.37
CA GLN A 8 1.55 9.10 -2.28
C GLN A 8 2.33 9.47 -1.01
N PHE A 9 2.21 10.72 -0.55
CA PHE A 9 2.83 11.18 0.69
C PHE A 9 1.76 11.36 1.76
N HIS A 10 2.02 10.79 2.94
CA HIS A 10 1.15 10.92 4.10
C HIS A 10 1.93 11.40 5.31
N THR A 11 1.46 12.46 5.94
CA THR A 11 1.94 12.91 7.25
C THR A 11 0.75 12.85 8.20
N PRO A 12 0.83 12.10 9.32
CA PRO A 12 -0.23 12.11 10.31
C PRO A 12 -0.58 13.55 10.73
N PRO A 13 -1.87 13.94 10.67
CA PRO A 13 -2.28 15.28 11.08
C PRO A 13 -2.17 15.43 12.61
N GLN A 14 -2.13 16.68 13.07
CA GLN A 14 -2.31 16.96 14.49
C GLN A 14 -3.76 16.66 14.90
N VAL A 15 -3.93 15.89 15.97
CA VAL A 15 -5.24 15.50 16.50
C VAL A 15 -5.57 16.39 17.68
N THR A 16 -6.78 16.95 17.70
CA THR A 16 -7.29 17.63 18.91
C THR A 16 -7.65 16.55 19.94
N PRO A 17 -7.07 16.59 21.15
CA PRO A 17 -7.37 15.62 22.20
C PRO A 17 -8.87 15.59 22.52
N LEU A 18 -9.43 14.39 22.63
CA LEU A 18 -10.81 14.15 23.07
C LEU A 18 -10.99 14.43 24.57
N ASN A 19 -9.89 14.34 25.35
CA ASN A 19 -9.88 14.51 26.81
C ASN A 19 -10.86 13.57 27.51
N LEU A 20 -10.92 12.31 27.07
CA LEU A 20 -11.76 11.27 27.68
C LEU A 20 -10.97 10.54 28.74
N ASP A 21 -11.59 10.30 29.89
CA ASP A 21 -11.10 9.35 30.88
C ASP A 21 -11.99 8.11 30.91
N CYS A 22 -11.36 6.94 30.88
CA CYS A 22 -12.01 5.64 30.84
C CYS A 22 -11.82 4.88 32.15
N ILE A 23 -12.84 4.15 32.58
CA ILE A 23 -12.72 3.15 33.64
C ILE A 23 -11.96 1.94 33.10
N SER A 24 -12.27 1.57 31.85
CA SER A 24 -11.64 0.48 31.11
C SER A 24 -11.51 0.86 29.65
N LEU A 25 -10.39 0.47 29.04
CA LEU A 25 -10.20 0.45 27.59
C LEU A 25 -9.16 -0.62 27.29
N GLY A 26 -9.53 -1.60 26.48
CA GLY A 26 -8.66 -2.72 26.16
C GLY A 26 -8.88 -3.19 24.73
N GLY A 27 -7.97 -4.03 24.23
CA GLY A 27 -8.04 -4.54 22.87
C GLY A 27 -6.68 -4.55 22.20
N GLY A 28 -6.69 -4.50 20.87
CA GLY A 28 -5.50 -4.57 20.02
C GLY A 28 -5.82 -5.23 18.68
N GLY A 29 -4.85 -5.95 18.14
CA GLY A 29 -4.95 -6.60 16.84
C GLY A 29 -4.07 -5.95 15.79
N TRP A 30 -3.90 -6.64 14.67
CA TRP A 30 -2.93 -6.28 13.64
C TRP A 30 -3.50 -5.41 12.51
N ALA A 31 -4.66 -5.81 11.97
CA ALA A 31 -5.32 -5.10 10.87
C ALA A 31 -6.75 -5.63 10.69
N PRO A 32 -7.77 -5.03 11.37
CA PRO A 32 -7.70 -3.80 12.15
C PRO A 32 -7.22 -4.00 13.59
N SER A 33 -6.65 -2.95 14.20
CA SER A 33 -6.61 -2.80 15.66
C SER A 33 -7.96 -2.26 16.15
N GLN A 34 -8.50 -2.87 17.20
CA GLN A 34 -9.81 -2.55 17.76
C GLN A 34 -9.71 -2.46 19.28
N PHE A 35 -10.36 -1.46 19.86
CA PHE A 35 -10.36 -1.23 21.30
C PHE A 35 -11.77 -0.92 21.78
N GLU A 36 -12.14 -1.48 22.92
CA GLU A 36 -13.47 -1.37 23.51
C GLU A 36 -13.34 -1.09 25.01
N GLY A 37 -14.28 -0.31 25.53
CA GLY A 37 -14.21 0.12 26.92
C GLY A 37 -15.41 0.92 27.39
N THR A 38 -15.23 1.60 28.53
CA THR A 38 -16.25 2.43 29.15
C THR A 38 -15.61 3.67 29.77
N THR A 39 -16.19 4.84 29.51
CA THR A 39 -15.80 6.14 30.08
C THR A 39 -16.11 6.22 31.59
N GLN A 40 -15.50 7.17 32.33
CA GLN A 40 -15.85 7.43 33.74
C GLN A 40 -17.34 7.75 33.94
N ASP A 41 -17.96 8.39 32.95
CA ASP A 41 -19.38 8.75 32.98
C ASP A 41 -20.30 7.60 32.54
N GLY A 42 -19.75 6.40 32.30
CA GLY A 42 -20.50 5.17 32.03
C GLY A 42 -20.87 4.95 30.55
N TYR A 43 -20.44 5.81 29.64
CA TYR A 43 -20.66 5.63 28.18
C TYR A 43 -19.72 4.58 27.61
N GLY A 44 -20.24 3.70 26.74
CA GLY A 44 -19.44 2.77 25.96
C GLY A 44 -18.56 3.53 24.95
N ILE A 45 -17.37 3.01 24.69
CA ILE A 45 -16.43 3.55 23.70
C ILE A 45 -15.91 2.42 22.80
N TYR A 46 -15.87 2.68 21.49
CA TYR A 46 -15.28 1.81 20.49
C TYR A 46 -14.27 2.61 19.67
N CYS A 47 -13.06 2.09 19.53
CA CYS A 47 -12.02 2.69 18.71
C CYS A 47 -11.56 1.68 17.66
N ARG A 48 -11.43 2.11 16.41
CA ARG A 48 -10.99 1.25 15.32
C ARG A 48 -9.96 1.93 14.45
N TYR A 49 -8.85 1.25 14.23
CA TYR A 49 -7.83 1.68 13.27
C TYR A 49 -7.70 0.69 12.11
N ARG A 50 -8.06 1.12 10.90
CA ARG A 50 -8.05 0.29 9.68
C ARG A 50 -7.74 1.11 8.44
N GLY A 51 -6.83 0.61 7.60
CA GLY A 51 -6.48 1.28 6.34
C GLY A 51 -5.93 2.70 6.55
N GLY A 52 -5.26 2.94 7.68
CA GLY A 52 -4.76 4.24 8.10
C GLY A 52 -5.82 5.17 8.68
N TYR A 53 -7.10 4.79 8.69
CA TYR A 53 -8.19 5.59 9.27
C TYR A 53 -8.41 5.19 10.73
N LEU A 54 -8.45 6.19 11.63
CA LEU A 54 -8.83 6.02 13.03
C LEU A 54 -10.26 6.56 13.22
N SER A 55 -11.16 5.72 13.72
CA SER A 55 -12.45 6.13 14.28
C SER A 55 -12.48 5.94 15.79
N VAL A 56 -13.16 6.86 16.48
CA VAL A 56 -13.56 6.73 17.88
C VAL A 56 -15.05 7.05 17.96
N ASP A 57 -15.81 6.07 18.43
CA ASP A 57 -17.25 6.10 18.57
C ASP A 57 -17.61 6.03 20.06
N ILE A 58 -18.60 6.81 20.50
CA ILE A 58 -19.13 6.80 21.86
C ILE A 58 -20.63 6.48 21.85
N SER A 59 -21.12 5.71 22.81
CA SER A 59 -22.55 5.39 22.92
C SER A 59 -23.38 6.66 23.12
N ASN A 60 -24.66 6.64 22.74
CA ASN A 60 -25.55 7.79 22.92
C ASN A 60 -26.00 7.99 24.38
N GLU A 61 -25.94 6.92 25.19
CA GLU A 61 -26.34 6.91 26.58
C GLU A 61 -25.39 6.05 27.45
N PRO A 62 -25.31 6.28 28.77
CA PRO A 62 -24.56 5.43 29.68
C PRO A 62 -25.04 3.97 29.62
N GLY A 63 -24.10 3.03 29.53
CA GLY A 63 -24.38 1.60 29.35
C GLY A 63 -24.76 1.17 27.92
N GLY A 64 -24.82 2.11 26.97
CA GLY A 64 -25.10 1.83 25.56
C GLY A 64 -23.92 1.22 24.78
N ASP A 65 -24.20 0.72 23.57
CA ASP A 65 -23.23 0.05 22.70
C ASP A 65 -22.69 0.98 21.60
N ALA A 66 -21.45 1.44 21.77
CA ALA A 66 -20.78 2.33 20.82
C ALA A 66 -20.63 1.73 19.39
N ILE A 67 -20.66 0.40 19.23
CA ILE A 67 -20.47 -0.24 17.92
C ILE A 67 -21.74 -0.16 17.08
N SER A 68 -22.90 -0.43 17.70
CA SER A 68 -24.16 -0.60 16.98
C SER A 68 -24.90 0.72 16.76
N ASP A 69 -24.85 1.63 17.75
CA ASP A 69 -25.60 2.89 17.70
C ASP A 69 -24.79 4.13 18.12
N GLY A 70 -23.48 3.98 18.33
CA GLY A 70 -22.61 5.06 18.75
C GLY A 70 -22.47 6.19 17.74
N LYS A 71 -22.03 7.34 18.25
CA LYS A 71 -21.69 8.53 17.47
C LYS A 71 -20.18 8.62 17.31
N GLU A 72 -19.70 8.78 16.07
CA GLU A 72 -18.30 9.09 15.77
C GLU A 72 -17.96 10.49 16.36
N ILE A 73 -16.98 10.52 17.27
CA ILE A 73 -16.44 11.73 17.89
C ILE A 73 -15.02 12.05 17.42
N LEU A 74 -14.36 11.09 16.77
CA LEU A 74 -13.10 11.28 16.06
C LEU A 74 -13.10 10.42 14.81
N GLY A 75 -12.81 11.03 13.65
CA GLY A 75 -12.70 10.33 12.38
C GLY A 75 -11.63 11.01 11.52
N LEU A 76 -10.47 10.37 11.33
CA LEU A 76 -9.41 10.93 10.50
C LEU A 76 -8.47 9.89 9.89
N GLN A 77 -7.93 10.25 8.72
CA GLN A 77 -6.80 9.53 8.11
C GLN A 77 -5.51 9.84 8.89
N LEU A 78 -5.14 8.95 9.80
CA LEU A 78 -3.98 9.10 10.68
C LEU A 78 -2.72 8.47 10.09
N GLY A 79 -2.83 7.33 9.42
CA GLY A 79 -1.71 6.62 8.79
C GLY A 79 -1.88 6.43 7.27
N PRO A 80 -0.90 5.81 6.61
CA PRO A 80 -1.02 5.44 5.21
C PRO A 80 -2.15 4.43 4.96
N GLN A 81 -2.67 4.41 3.73
CA GLN A 81 -3.63 3.38 3.29
C GLN A 81 -3.06 1.97 3.50
N LEU A 82 -3.95 0.99 3.72
CA LEU A 82 -3.65 -0.43 3.97
C LEU A 82 -2.91 -0.75 5.28
N HIS A 83 -2.47 0.26 6.05
CA HIS A 83 -1.93 0.03 7.40
C HIS A 83 -3.07 -0.13 8.43
N GLY A 84 -2.92 -1.02 9.41
CA GLY A 84 -3.99 -1.31 10.37
C GLY A 84 -3.52 -1.53 11.80
N GLY A 85 -2.22 -1.45 12.07
CA GLY A 85 -1.66 -1.75 13.38
C GLY A 85 -1.52 -0.50 14.25
N MET A 86 -2.02 -0.56 15.47
CA MET A 86 -1.88 0.50 16.47
C MET A 86 -1.87 -0.14 17.86
N SER A 87 -0.99 0.35 18.74
CA SER A 87 -1.00 -0.02 20.16
C SER A 87 -2.01 0.81 20.96
N LEU A 88 -2.45 0.29 22.11
CA LEU A 88 -3.29 1.04 23.04
C LEU A 88 -2.60 2.34 23.52
N GLY A 89 -1.30 2.28 23.79
CA GLY A 89 -0.50 3.46 24.15
C GLY A 89 -0.52 4.55 23.07
N GLN A 90 -0.36 4.16 21.80
CA GLN A 90 -0.47 5.10 20.68
C GLN A 90 -1.86 5.70 20.56
N LEU A 91 -2.92 4.88 20.62
CA LEU A 91 -4.31 5.36 20.60
C LEU A 91 -4.53 6.41 21.69
N CYS A 92 -4.24 6.06 22.95
CA CYS A 92 -4.45 6.94 24.09
C CYS A 92 -3.62 8.22 24.01
N SER A 93 -2.38 8.14 23.53
CA SER A 93 -1.51 9.30 23.36
C SER A 93 -1.99 10.26 22.27
N ILE A 94 -2.46 9.73 21.14
CA ILE A 94 -2.89 10.52 19.97
C ILE A 94 -4.29 11.11 20.18
N ALA A 95 -5.24 10.31 20.64
CA ALA A 95 -6.62 10.75 20.85
C ALA A 95 -6.82 11.48 22.19
N GLY A 96 -5.80 11.52 23.07
CA GLY A 96 -5.91 12.15 24.38
C GLY A 96 -6.90 11.43 25.30
N ILE A 97 -6.79 10.11 25.36
CA ILE A 97 -7.61 9.22 26.20
C ILE A 97 -6.75 8.77 27.39
N THR A 98 -7.32 8.73 28.59
CA THR A 98 -6.73 8.13 29.80
C THR A 98 -7.56 6.97 30.30
N ILE A 99 -6.97 6.11 31.13
CA ILE A 99 -7.63 5.03 31.85
C ILE A 99 -7.37 5.27 33.34
N ASN A 100 -8.41 5.62 34.09
CA ASN A 100 -8.34 6.02 35.50
C ASN A 100 -7.33 7.14 35.75
N GLY A 101 -7.33 8.15 34.87
CA GLY A 101 -6.42 9.30 34.93
C GLY A 101 -4.98 9.01 34.44
N GLU A 102 -4.66 7.77 34.08
CA GLU A 102 -3.33 7.38 33.62
C GLU A 102 -3.33 7.12 32.11
N ARG A 103 -2.23 7.47 31.44
CA ARG A 103 -2.04 7.15 30.02
C ARG A 103 -1.24 5.84 29.90
N PRO A 104 -1.76 4.83 29.18
CA PRO A 104 -0.98 3.63 28.87
C PRO A 104 0.36 3.99 28.21
N PRO A 105 1.46 3.30 28.54
CA PRO A 105 2.78 3.63 28.02
C PRO A 105 2.82 3.45 26.50
N MET A 106 3.60 4.29 25.82
CA MET A 106 3.93 4.08 24.42
C MET A 106 4.71 2.78 24.27
N PRO A 107 4.52 2.03 23.17
CA PRO A 107 5.24 0.79 22.94
C PRO A 107 6.74 1.04 22.83
N THR A 108 7.53 0.10 23.33
CA THR A 108 8.97 0.09 23.16
C THR A 108 9.34 -0.13 21.70
N LEU A 109 10.58 0.23 21.33
CA LEU A 109 11.06 0.02 19.96
C LEU A 109 11.04 -1.46 19.54
N ALA A 110 11.27 -2.38 20.48
CA ALA A 110 11.20 -3.82 20.22
C ALA A 110 9.77 -4.26 19.89
N GLU A 111 8.77 -3.76 20.62
CA GLU A 111 7.35 -4.04 20.36
C GLU A 111 6.90 -3.42 19.04
N ILE A 112 7.27 -2.16 18.76
CA ILE A 112 6.99 -1.49 17.49
C ILE A 112 7.51 -2.32 16.31
N ARG A 113 8.72 -2.89 16.40
CA ARG A 113 9.28 -3.73 15.33
C ARG A 113 8.55 -5.05 15.19
N LYS A 114 8.31 -5.74 16.30
CA LYS A 114 7.61 -7.03 16.32
C LYS A 114 6.20 -6.91 15.74
N GLU A 115 5.46 -5.90 16.18
CA GLU A 115 4.08 -5.63 15.79
C GLU A 115 3.98 -4.67 14.57
N ARG A 116 5.11 -4.37 13.93
CA ARG A 116 5.28 -3.42 12.79
C ARG A 116 4.39 -2.18 12.87
N TRP A 117 4.24 -1.62 14.06
CA TRP A 117 3.52 -0.37 14.25
C TRP A 117 4.28 0.78 13.60
N LEU A 118 3.56 1.74 13.02
CA LEU A 118 4.14 2.96 12.48
C LEU A 118 4.17 4.06 13.53
N ASP A 119 5.11 5.01 13.40
CA ASP A 119 5.07 6.27 14.17
C ASP A 119 3.96 7.19 13.63
N LEU A 120 2.83 7.22 14.33
CA LEU A 120 1.66 8.01 13.96
C LEU A 120 1.60 9.39 14.65
N SER A 121 2.69 9.84 15.28
CA SER A 121 2.73 11.11 16.04
C SER A 121 2.78 12.37 15.17
N GLY A 122 3.02 12.23 13.86
CA GLY A 122 3.25 13.33 12.93
C GLY A 122 4.73 13.71 12.77
N THR A 123 5.65 13.13 13.58
CA THR A 123 7.09 13.33 13.39
C THR A 123 7.68 12.56 12.22
N THR A 124 6.98 11.51 11.79
CA THR A 124 7.32 10.70 10.62
C THR A 124 6.30 10.93 9.50
N SER A 125 6.81 11.05 8.28
CA SER A 125 6.04 11.04 7.05
C SER A 125 6.28 9.74 6.29
N PHE A 126 5.28 9.32 5.53
CA PHE A 126 5.26 8.07 4.79
C PHE A 126 5.16 8.36 3.31
N PHE A 127 5.83 7.55 2.51
CA PHE A 127 5.66 7.49 1.07
C PHE A 127 5.21 6.10 0.70
N ASN A 128 4.10 6.01 -0.04
CA ASN A 128 3.60 4.76 -0.61
C ASN A 128 3.29 4.95 -2.09
N PHE A 129 3.73 3.97 -2.87
CA PHE A 129 3.46 3.88 -4.29
C PHE A 129 3.08 2.44 -4.61
N SER A 130 2.10 2.26 -5.48
CA SER A 130 1.71 0.94 -6.00
C SER A 130 1.36 1.07 -7.46
N LEU A 131 1.77 0.07 -8.24
CA LEU A 131 1.49 -0.01 -9.67
C LEU A 131 1.46 -1.49 -10.09
N ASP A 132 0.49 -1.85 -10.92
CA ASP A 132 0.49 -3.14 -11.60
C ASP A 132 1.55 -3.14 -12.71
N SER A 133 2.48 -4.08 -12.64
CA SER A 133 3.66 -4.14 -13.50
C SER A 133 4.00 -5.58 -13.89
N THR A 134 4.43 -5.74 -15.14
CA THR A 134 5.18 -6.91 -15.60
C THR A 134 6.55 -6.97 -14.93
N VAL A 135 7.21 -8.13 -14.99
CA VAL A 135 8.57 -8.30 -14.45
C VAL A 135 9.57 -7.38 -15.15
N GLU A 136 9.44 -7.23 -16.47
CA GLU A 136 10.31 -6.39 -17.28
C GLU A 136 10.23 -4.93 -16.83
N THR A 137 9.02 -4.37 -16.80
CA THR A 137 8.81 -2.97 -16.39
C THR A 137 9.21 -2.74 -14.93
N ALA A 138 8.95 -3.68 -14.02
CA ALA A 138 9.34 -3.56 -12.63
C ALA A 138 10.87 -3.49 -12.47
N LYS A 139 11.60 -4.38 -13.16
CA LYS A 139 13.07 -4.34 -13.19
C LYS A 139 13.59 -3.05 -13.82
N ARG A 140 12.94 -2.54 -14.87
CA ARG A 140 13.31 -1.27 -15.51
C ARG A 140 13.08 -0.08 -14.58
N ILE A 141 11.96 -0.04 -13.86
CA ILE A 141 11.65 0.98 -12.85
C ILE A 141 12.73 0.99 -11.77
N VAL A 142 13.00 -0.16 -11.15
CA VAL A 142 14.01 -0.24 -10.08
C VAL A 142 15.41 0.09 -10.60
N SER A 143 15.78 -0.39 -11.79
CA SER A 143 17.07 -0.06 -12.41
C SER A 143 17.21 1.43 -12.68
N SER A 144 16.13 2.12 -13.08
CA SER A 144 16.15 3.56 -13.33
C SER A 144 16.43 4.40 -12.07
N MET A 145 16.28 3.81 -10.89
CA MET A 145 16.63 4.43 -9.61
C MET A 145 18.14 4.36 -9.32
N GLY A 146 18.87 3.43 -9.94
CA GLY A 146 20.32 3.25 -9.74
C GLY A 146 21.12 4.53 -9.95
N ASP A 147 20.72 5.35 -10.93
CA ASP A 147 21.42 6.59 -11.30
C ASP A 147 20.90 7.84 -10.55
N LEU A 148 19.92 7.71 -9.64
CA LEU A 148 19.42 8.85 -8.87
C LEU A 148 20.46 9.30 -7.83
N LEU A 149 20.72 10.61 -7.80
CA LEU A 149 21.45 11.33 -6.73
C LEU A 149 22.79 10.71 -6.28
N GLY A 150 23.63 10.28 -7.23
CA GLY A 150 24.98 9.80 -6.92
C GLY A 150 25.08 8.30 -6.60
N GLY A 151 23.97 7.56 -6.75
CA GLY A 151 23.94 6.09 -6.71
C GLY A 151 22.94 5.56 -5.70
N ALA A 152 21.99 4.75 -6.15
CA ALA A 152 21.20 3.92 -5.25
C ALA A 152 21.96 2.62 -4.93
N HIS A 153 21.78 2.12 -3.70
CA HIS A 153 22.33 0.85 -3.26
C HIS A 153 21.22 -0.17 -3.08
N PHE A 154 21.35 -1.32 -3.73
CA PHE A 154 20.34 -2.36 -3.68
C PHE A 154 20.71 -3.38 -2.60
N VAL A 155 19.89 -3.50 -1.56
CA VAL A 155 20.17 -4.38 -0.41
C VAL A 155 19.07 -5.41 -0.26
N GLU A 156 19.46 -6.67 -0.14
CA GLU A 156 18.54 -7.78 0.11
C GLU A 156 18.76 -8.37 1.49
N ARG A 157 17.67 -8.71 2.17
CA ARG A 157 17.72 -9.45 3.42
C ARG A 157 18.03 -10.91 3.15
N VAL A 158 18.87 -11.49 3.99
CA VAL A 158 19.14 -12.93 3.99
C VAL A 158 18.28 -13.55 5.09
N MET A 159 17.46 -14.53 4.71
CA MET A 159 16.63 -15.28 5.63
C MET A 159 17.15 -16.71 5.78
N ASP A 160 17.02 -17.28 6.97
CA ASP A 160 17.24 -18.70 7.18
C ASP A 160 16.00 -19.54 6.82
N MET A 161 16.07 -20.84 7.12
CA MET A 161 14.98 -21.79 6.84
C MET A 161 13.73 -21.56 7.69
N ASP A 162 13.86 -20.83 8.81
CA ASP A 162 12.77 -20.46 9.71
C ASP A 162 12.24 -19.05 9.43
N PHE A 163 12.60 -18.49 8.26
CA PHE A 163 12.24 -17.15 7.81
C PHE A 163 12.70 -16.01 8.74
N GLN A 164 13.71 -16.27 9.58
CA GLN A 164 14.32 -15.23 10.41
C GLN A 164 15.39 -14.49 9.62
N THR A 165 15.51 -13.18 9.85
CA THR A 165 16.55 -12.38 9.19
C THR A 165 17.90 -12.65 9.83
N THR A 166 18.87 -13.14 9.05
CA THR A 166 20.23 -13.48 9.50
C THR A 166 21.31 -12.54 8.98
N GLY A 167 20.94 -11.60 8.11
CA GLY A 167 21.84 -10.60 7.57
C GLY A 167 21.22 -9.86 6.40
N ALA A 168 22.06 -9.12 5.70
CA ALA A 168 21.74 -8.52 4.42
C ALA A 168 22.95 -8.56 3.48
N ILE A 169 22.70 -8.40 2.19
CA ILE A 169 23.71 -8.42 1.13
C ILE A 169 23.48 -7.26 0.16
N LEU A 170 24.58 -6.66 -0.29
CA LEU A 170 24.55 -5.63 -1.33
C LEU A 170 24.53 -6.31 -2.70
N ARG A 171 23.61 -5.88 -3.56
CA ARG A 171 23.51 -6.26 -4.97
C ARG A 171 24.01 -5.14 -5.85
N ASN A 172 24.61 -5.49 -6.98
CA ASN A 172 25.08 -4.51 -7.95
C ASN A 172 23.94 -4.05 -8.86
N THR A 173 22.99 -4.94 -9.15
CA THR A 173 21.88 -4.65 -10.06
C THR A 173 20.57 -5.29 -9.58
N PRO A 174 19.41 -4.77 -10.00
CA PRO A 174 18.11 -5.38 -9.71
C PRO A 174 17.91 -6.77 -10.35
N ALA A 175 18.75 -7.14 -11.32
CA ALA A 175 18.70 -8.46 -11.93
C ALA A 175 19.20 -9.57 -10.99
N GLU A 176 19.97 -9.21 -9.96
CA GLU A 176 20.53 -10.13 -8.96
C GLU A 176 19.58 -10.41 -7.79
N PHE A 177 18.37 -9.85 -7.79
CA PHE A 177 17.42 -10.05 -6.71
C PHE A 177 16.96 -11.50 -6.58
N GLU A 178 17.06 -12.02 -5.37
CA GLU A 178 16.63 -13.37 -4.97
C GLU A 178 15.47 -13.33 -3.96
N THR A 179 15.03 -12.13 -3.58
CA THR A 179 13.91 -11.86 -2.68
C THR A 179 12.77 -11.14 -3.40
N ILE A 180 11.59 -11.13 -2.79
CA ILE A 180 10.43 -10.36 -3.32
C ILE A 180 10.44 -8.90 -2.86
N ASP A 181 11.28 -8.57 -1.88
CA ASP A 181 11.24 -7.32 -1.13
C ASP A 181 12.63 -6.71 -0.86
N PRO A 182 13.44 -6.48 -1.91
CA PRO A 182 14.70 -5.75 -1.77
C PRO A 182 14.45 -4.33 -1.24
N THR A 183 15.45 -3.78 -0.57
CA THR A 183 15.48 -2.37 -0.13
C THR A 183 16.40 -1.58 -1.05
N ILE A 184 15.91 -0.46 -1.56
CA ILE A 184 16.72 0.52 -2.29
C ILE A 184 17.12 1.60 -1.31
N MET A 185 18.43 1.82 -1.15
CA MET A 185 18.98 2.80 -0.22
C MET A 185 19.55 3.99 -0.99
N PHE A 186 19.22 5.20 -0.56
CA PHE A 186 19.83 6.44 -1.05
C PHE A 186 20.58 7.11 0.10
N GLY A 187 21.85 7.46 -0.12
CA GLY A 187 22.70 8.08 0.90
C GLY A 187 23.99 7.32 1.12
N GLU A 188 24.23 6.91 2.37
CA GLU A 188 25.47 6.22 2.75
C GLU A 188 25.57 4.84 2.08
N ARG A 189 26.76 4.53 1.55
CA ARG A 189 27.03 3.23 0.93
C ARG A 189 27.11 2.14 2.00
N PRO A 190 26.29 1.08 1.91
CA PRO A 190 26.34 0.00 2.88
C PRO A 190 27.68 -0.74 2.87
N VAL A 191 28.17 -1.09 4.06
CA VAL A 191 29.39 -1.88 4.24
C VAL A 191 29.03 -3.32 4.63
N ALA A 192 29.69 -4.29 4.00
CA ALA A 192 29.39 -5.71 4.21
C ALA A 192 29.47 -6.16 5.68
N SER A 193 30.43 -5.61 6.45
CA SER A 193 30.58 -5.91 7.89
C SER A 193 29.45 -5.38 8.77
N GLU A 194 28.65 -4.44 8.28
CA GLU A 194 27.45 -3.94 8.96
C GLU A 194 26.21 -4.70 8.51
N LEU A 195 26.12 -5.02 7.21
CA LEU A 195 24.98 -5.77 6.68
C LEU A 195 24.81 -7.16 7.31
N VAL A 196 25.89 -7.82 7.73
CA VAL A 196 25.81 -9.08 8.49
C VAL A 196 25.17 -8.94 9.88
N LYS A 197 25.02 -7.72 10.40
CA LYS A 197 24.36 -7.45 11.70
C LYS A 197 22.85 -7.29 11.57
N VAL A 198 22.33 -7.14 10.35
CA VAL A 198 20.90 -6.99 10.10
C VAL A 198 20.19 -8.26 10.58
N SER A 199 19.16 -8.08 11.40
CA SER A 199 18.36 -9.17 11.98
C SER A 199 16.94 -8.69 12.25
N ASP A 200 16.08 -9.55 12.80
CA ASP A 200 14.73 -9.16 13.17
C ASP A 200 14.68 -8.10 14.28
N THR A 201 15.81 -7.88 14.97
CA THR A 201 15.95 -6.85 16.01
C THR A 201 16.82 -5.66 15.59
N ILE A 202 17.62 -5.78 14.53
CA ILE A 202 18.49 -4.71 14.02
C ILE A 202 18.16 -4.48 12.56
N SER A 203 17.50 -3.37 12.25
CA SER A 203 17.09 -3.02 10.90
C SER A 203 18.16 -2.20 10.16
N LEU A 204 18.04 -2.11 8.83
CA LEU A 204 18.87 -1.20 8.03
C LEU A 204 18.75 0.26 8.49
N GLN A 205 17.59 0.67 9.02
CA GLN A 205 17.37 2.05 9.47
C GLN A 205 18.20 2.39 10.70
N ASP A 206 18.53 1.39 11.53
CA ASP A 206 19.35 1.55 12.73
C ASP A 206 20.83 1.71 12.38
N LEU A 207 21.28 0.98 11.36
CA LEU A 207 22.65 1.03 10.88
C LEU A 207 22.91 2.27 10.03
N TYR A 208 21.90 2.72 9.28
CA TYR A 208 22.00 3.84 8.33
C TYR A 208 20.90 4.90 8.58
N PRO A 209 20.92 5.60 9.74
CA PRO A 209 19.85 6.52 10.13
C PRO A 209 19.71 7.75 9.21
N THR A 210 20.80 8.16 8.58
CA THR A 210 20.87 9.30 7.65
C THR A 210 20.35 8.94 6.26
N SER A 211 20.45 7.67 5.85
CA SER A 211 19.99 7.18 4.56
C SER A 211 18.47 7.17 4.44
N LEU A 212 17.98 7.29 3.20
CA LEU A 212 16.60 7.01 2.84
C LEU A 212 16.49 5.55 2.43
N LEU A 213 15.60 4.82 3.10
CA LEU A 213 15.29 3.43 2.76
C LEU A 213 13.94 3.37 2.03
N LEU A 214 13.97 2.87 0.81
CA LEU A 214 12.79 2.60 0.00
C LEU A 214 12.61 1.08 -0.07
N ASN A 215 11.72 0.58 0.77
CA ASN A 215 11.34 -0.83 0.76
C ASN A 215 10.51 -1.09 -0.49
N THR A 216 10.87 -2.14 -1.22
CA THR A 216 10.11 -2.57 -2.40
C THR A 216 9.34 -3.85 -2.08
N ASN A 217 8.26 -4.12 -2.81
CA ASN A 217 7.63 -5.43 -2.80
C ASN A 217 7.13 -5.74 -4.21
N PHE A 218 7.57 -6.87 -4.75
CA PHE A 218 7.10 -7.40 -6.02
C PHE A 218 7.45 -8.88 -6.13
N SER A 219 6.42 -9.74 -6.21
CA SER A 219 6.61 -11.19 -6.29
C SER A 219 7.48 -11.62 -7.47
N GLY A 220 7.37 -10.89 -8.59
CA GLY A 220 8.08 -11.16 -9.83
C GLY A 220 9.61 -10.99 -9.79
N PHE A 221 10.18 -10.47 -8.70
CA PHE A 221 11.64 -10.48 -8.53
C PHE A 221 12.18 -11.88 -8.27
N ARG A 222 11.48 -12.67 -7.45
CA ARG A 222 11.91 -14.02 -7.06
C ARG A 222 11.13 -15.13 -7.75
N HIS A 223 9.84 -14.92 -7.98
CA HIS A 223 8.92 -15.96 -8.41
C HIS A 223 8.35 -15.64 -9.79
N PRO A 224 8.10 -16.64 -10.64
CA PRO A 224 7.24 -16.45 -11.80
C PRO A 224 5.89 -15.91 -11.35
N LEU A 225 5.40 -14.91 -12.07
CA LEU A 225 4.03 -14.42 -11.88
C LEU A 225 3.05 -15.53 -12.22
N ARG A 226 1.88 -15.50 -11.58
CA ARG A 226 0.82 -16.49 -11.76
C ARG A 226 -0.43 -15.81 -12.28
N MET A 227 -1.23 -16.54 -13.05
CA MET A 227 -2.56 -16.08 -13.45
C MET A 227 -3.42 -15.82 -12.21
N TYR A 228 -4.13 -14.71 -12.22
CA TYR A 228 -5.18 -14.44 -11.27
C TYR A 228 -6.37 -15.39 -11.52
N LEU A 229 -6.98 -15.85 -10.44
CA LEU A 229 -8.21 -16.64 -10.55
C LEU A 229 -9.33 -15.76 -11.10
N ARG A 230 -10.04 -16.25 -12.13
CA ARG A 230 -11.31 -15.66 -12.57
C ARG A 230 -12.45 -16.23 -11.74
N SER A 231 -13.49 -15.42 -11.55
CA SER A 231 -14.70 -15.91 -10.91
C SER A 231 -15.44 -16.86 -11.86
N GLN A 232 -15.97 -17.97 -11.35
CA GLN A 232 -16.78 -18.91 -12.14
C GLN A 232 -17.98 -18.25 -12.82
N ILE A 233 -18.52 -17.19 -12.21
CA ILE A 233 -19.64 -16.41 -12.77
C ILE A 233 -19.20 -15.69 -14.04
N LEU A 234 -18.02 -15.05 -14.01
CA LEU A 234 -17.47 -14.36 -15.18
C LEU A 234 -17.15 -15.35 -16.30
N ASP A 235 -16.51 -16.48 -15.99
CA ASP A 235 -16.19 -17.51 -16.99
C ASP A 235 -17.46 -18.00 -17.70
N LYS A 236 -18.49 -18.39 -16.93
CA LYS A 236 -19.77 -18.84 -17.48
C LYS A 236 -20.41 -17.80 -18.41
N GLN A 237 -20.39 -16.52 -18.00
CA GLN A 237 -20.98 -15.46 -18.80
C GLN A 237 -20.19 -15.16 -20.08
N LEU A 238 -18.87 -15.29 -20.06
CA LEU A 238 -18.03 -15.17 -21.25
C LEU A 238 -18.26 -16.35 -22.22
N ASP A 239 -18.42 -17.57 -21.68
CA ASP A 239 -18.76 -18.75 -22.47
C ASP A 239 -20.13 -18.60 -23.15
N GLU A 240 -21.13 -18.08 -22.43
CA GLU A 240 -22.47 -17.80 -22.98
C GLU A 240 -22.44 -16.76 -24.12
N LEU A 241 -21.50 -15.81 -24.07
CA LEU A 241 -21.29 -14.84 -25.14
C LEU A 241 -20.58 -15.44 -26.38
N GLY A 242 -19.99 -16.63 -26.27
CA GLY A 242 -19.23 -17.26 -27.35
C GLY A 242 -18.01 -16.44 -27.80
N ARG A 243 -17.52 -15.51 -26.98
CA ARG A 243 -16.39 -14.65 -27.31
C ARG A 243 -15.08 -15.26 -26.81
N ASN A 244 -14.13 -15.46 -27.72
CA ASN A 244 -12.77 -15.79 -27.34
C ASN A 244 -12.05 -14.51 -26.88
N VAL A 245 -11.96 -14.30 -25.58
CA VAL A 245 -11.30 -13.13 -24.97
C VAL A 245 -10.10 -13.56 -24.13
N LYS A 246 -9.05 -12.76 -24.20
CA LYS A 246 -7.88 -12.83 -23.32
C LYS A 246 -7.89 -11.62 -22.41
N ILE A 247 -7.49 -11.79 -21.16
CA ILE A 247 -7.51 -10.71 -20.16
C ILE A 247 -6.14 -10.63 -19.51
N ALA A 248 -5.55 -9.44 -19.47
CA ALA A 248 -4.27 -9.23 -18.79
C ALA A 248 -4.34 -9.73 -17.34
N GLY A 249 -3.31 -10.46 -16.90
CA GLY A 249 -3.22 -11.09 -15.59
C GLY A 249 -3.99 -12.41 -15.46
N HIS A 250 -4.87 -12.76 -16.40
CA HIS A 250 -5.57 -14.05 -16.44
C HIS A 250 -5.16 -14.94 -17.62
N ASP A 251 -4.34 -14.40 -18.50
CA ASP A 251 -3.77 -15.07 -19.67
C ASP A 251 -2.25 -15.15 -19.50
N ASP A 252 -1.65 -16.29 -19.83
CA ASP A 252 -0.22 -16.53 -19.63
C ASP A 252 0.67 -15.68 -20.56
N GLU A 253 0.11 -15.13 -21.63
CA GLU A 253 0.79 -14.21 -22.53
C GLU A 253 1.01 -12.81 -21.91
N CYS A 254 0.28 -12.45 -20.85
CA CYS A 254 0.38 -11.13 -20.22
C CYS A 254 0.13 -11.18 -18.72
N LEU A 255 1.15 -11.60 -17.96
CA LEU A 255 1.11 -11.61 -16.50
C LEU A 255 1.73 -10.35 -15.91
N TYR A 256 1.09 -9.81 -14.87
CA TYR A 256 1.58 -8.69 -14.08
C TYR A 256 1.36 -8.94 -12.59
N GLY A 257 1.98 -8.11 -11.75
CA GLY A 257 1.81 -8.12 -10.31
C GLY A 257 1.93 -6.71 -9.73
N ALA A 258 1.51 -6.53 -8.48
CA ALA A 258 1.63 -5.24 -7.80
C ALA A 258 3.09 -4.99 -7.40
N LEU A 259 3.72 -4.00 -8.02
CA LEU A 259 4.97 -3.40 -7.58
C LEU A 259 4.65 -2.29 -6.58
N MET A 260 5.16 -2.44 -5.36
CA MET A 260 4.96 -1.47 -4.29
C MET A 260 6.29 -0.86 -3.84
N PHE A 261 6.26 0.42 -3.51
CA PHE A 261 7.33 1.13 -2.81
C PHE A 261 6.79 1.75 -1.54
N ALA A 262 7.52 1.59 -0.44
CA ALA A 262 7.19 2.17 0.85
C ALA A 262 8.44 2.75 1.52
N ALA A 263 8.34 3.97 2.05
CA ALA A 263 9.39 4.59 2.83
C ALA A 263 8.80 5.38 4.01
N SER A 264 9.55 5.44 5.11
CA SER A 264 9.29 6.34 6.24
C SER A 264 10.48 7.27 6.42
N PHE A 265 10.22 8.55 6.69
CA PHE A 265 11.27 9.55 6.88
C PHE A 265 10.81 10.64 7.84
N PRO A 266 11.72 11.33 8.55
CA PRO A 266 11.35 12.44 9.41
C PRO A 266 10.59 13.52 8.63
N THR A 267 9.46 14.00 9.14
CA THR A 267 8.60 14.99 8.46
C THR A 267 9.35 16.27 8.07
N LYS A 268 10.38 16.63 8.84
CA LYS A 268 11.22 17.82 8.58
C LYS A 268 12.32 17.58 7.54
N ASP A 269 12.53 16.35 7.08
CA ASP A 269 13.57 15.99 6.12
C ASP A 269 13.10 16.25 4.67
N VAL A 270 13.30 17.49 4.23
CA VAL A 270 12.93 17.95 2.89
C VAL A 270 13.74 17.24 1.80
N GLN A 271 14.99 16.84 2.09
CA GLN A 271 15.85 16.17 1.12
C GLN A 271 15.33 14.77 0.82
N LYS A 272 15.01 13.96 1.85
CA LYS A 272 14.41 12.63 1.64
C LYS A 272 13.07 12.72 0.89
N ARG A 273 12.24 13.71 1.22
CA ARG A 273 11.00 13.98 0.48
C ARG A 273 11.26 14.29 -0.99
N HIS A 274 12.24 15.14 -1.29
CA HIS A 274 12.61 15.48 -2.66
C HIS A 274 13.13 14.26 -3.44
N THR A 275 13.95 13.41 -2.82
CA THR A 275 14.41 12.15 -3.44
C THR A 275 13.22 11.24 -3.80
N LEU A 276 12.28 11.05 -2.88
CA LEU A 276 11.08 10.24 -3.13
C LEU A 276 10.21 10.85 -4.23
N GLN A 277 10.18 12.19 -4.33
CA GLN A 277 9.48 12.88 -5.41
C GLN A 277 10.10 12.56 -6.77
N GLN A 278 11.43 12.55 -6.87
CA GLN A 278 12.15 12.16 -8.09
C GLN A 278 11.94 10.68 -8.44
N VAL A 279 11.87 9.79 -7.42
CA VAL A 279 11.53 8.38 -7.60
C VAL A 279 10.14 8.24 -8.22
N ALA A 280 9.15 8.95 -7.68
CA ALA A 280 7.78 8.95 -8.21
C ALA A 280 7.73 9.49 -9.65
N GLU A 281 8.43 10.60 -9.94
CA GLU A 281 8.51 11.19 -11.27
C GLU A 281 9.12 10.22 -12.30
N LYS A 282 10.25 9.57 -11.98
CA LYS A 282 10.85 8.56 -12.86
C LYS A 282 9.95 7.37 -13.09
N THR A 283 9.30 6.88 -12.04
CA THR A 283 8.36 5.76 -12.14
C THR A 283 7.17 6.12 -13.03
N ASN A 284 6.61 7.32 -12.85
CA ASN A 284 5.52 7.84 -13.67
C ASN A 284 5.93 8.03 -15.14
N ALA A 285 7.18 8.45 -15.40
CA ALA A 285 7.68 8.60 -16.77
C ALA A 285 7.80 7.26 -17.52
N LEU A 286 7.97 6.15 -16.80
CA LEU A 286 8.05 4.80 -17.37
C LEU A 286 6.70 4.14 -17.59
N THR A 287 5.63 4.69 -17.02
CA THR A 287 4.30 4.11 -17.05
C THR A 287 3.29 5.19 -17.42
N PRO A 288 3.02 5.42 -18.71
CA PRO A 288 2.14 6.51 -19.14
C PRO A 288 0.70 6.31 -18.67
N GLU A 289 -0.03 7.43 -18.58
CA GLU A 289 -1.48 7.41 -18.37
C GLU A 289 -2.19 7.27 -19.71
N PHE A 290 -3.18 6.39 -19.73
CA PHE A 290 -4.03 6.17 -20.89
C PHE A 290 -5.49 6.31 -20.49
N LYS A 291 -6.29 6.81 -21.45
CA LYS A 291 -7.73 6.70 -21.38
C LYS A 291 -8.13 5.26 -21.72
N VAL A 292 -8.76 4.58 -20.78
CA VAL A 292 -9.33 3.25 -20.93
C VAL A 292 -10.82 3.40 -21.19
N HIS A 293 -11.28 2.79 -22.27
CA HIS A 293 -12.67 2.83 -22.68
C HIS A 293 -13.41 1.59 -22.21
N ALA A 294 -14.62 1.83 -21.71
CA ALA A 294 -15.52 0.76 -21.31
C ALA A 294 -16.48 0.41 -22.44
N THR A 295 -16.70 -0.88 -22.66
CA THR A 295 -17.64 -1.42 -23.66
C THR A 295 -18.52 -2.48 -23.03
N ASN A 296 -19.83 -2.40 -23.24
CA ASN A 296 -20.73 -3.49 -22.90
C ASN A 296 -20.44 -4.69 -23.84
N LEU A 297 -19.92 -5.79 -23.31
CA LEU A 297 -19.53 -6.94 -24.14
C LEU A 297 -20.73 -7.71 -24.71
N GLN A 298 -21.92 -7.52 -24.14
CA GLN A 298 -23.16 -8.15 -24.59
C GLN A 298 -23.74 -7.39 -25.79
N THR A 299 -23.74 -6.06 -25.76
CA THR A 299 -24.34 -5.23 -26.83
C THR A 299 -23.32 -4.65 -27.82
N GLY A 300 -22.04 -4.57 -27.43
CA GLY A 300 -20.99 -3.87 -28.16
C GLY A 300 -21.01 -2.34 -27.98
N GLU A 301 -21.94 -1.80 -27.19
CA GLU A 301 -22.09 -0.36 -27.01
C GLU A 301 -20.99 0.23 -26.12
N PRO A 302 -20.45 1.41 -26.44
CA PRO A 302 -19.54 2.12 -25.56
C PRO A 302 -20.26 2.58 -24.30
N LEU A 303 -19.54 2.61 -23.17
CA LEU A 303 -20.04 3.02 -21.87
C LEU A 303 -19.20 4.18 -21.30
N PRO A 304 -19.31 5.42 -21.85
CA PRO A 304 -18.41 6.52 -21.48
C PRO A 304 -18.41 6.89 -19.99
N ASN A 305 -19.48 6.58 -19.26
CA ASN A 305 -19.57 6.82 -17.81
C ASN A 305 -18.65 5.90 -16.99
N PHE A 306 -18.15 4.82 -17.60
CA PHE A 306 -17.18 3.90 -17.02
C PHE A 306 -15.77 4.09 -17.63
N ASP A 307 -15.59 5.05 -18.56
CA ASP A 307 -14.25 5.40 -19.04
C ASP A 307 -13.41 5.91 -17.86
N GLU A 308 -12.14 5.51 -17.83
CA GLU A 308 -11.22 5.86 -16.74
C GLU A 308 -9.85 6.25 -17.29
N ILE A 309 -9.11 7.08 -16.56
CA ILE A 309 -7.70 7.33 -16.84
C ILE A 309 -6.89 6.45 -15.92
N LYS A 310 -6.08 5.55 -16.51
CA LYS A 310 -5.24 4.62 -15.76
C LYS A 310 -3.79 4.73 -16.19
N ARG A 311 -2.92 4.58 -15.21
CA ARG A 311 -1.51 4.32 -15.43
C ARG A 311 -1.33 2.84 -15.76
N ILE A 312 -0.77 2.55 -16.93
CA ILE A 312 -0.66 1.17 -17.42
C ILE A 312 0.79 0.90 -17.80
N ASP A 313 1.27 -0.28 -17.44
CA ASP A 313 2.54 -0.80 -17.89
C ASP A 313 2.62 -0.78 -19.44
N PRO A 314 3.69 -0.24 -20.05
CA PRO A 314 3.84 -0.24 -21.51
C PRO A 314 3.74 -1.63 -22.15
N VAL A 315 4.27 -2.67 -21.50
CA VAL A 315 4.21 -4.05 -22.01
C VAL A 315 2.77 -4.56 -22.03
N ILE A 316 1.97 -4.24 -21.01
CA ILE A 316 0.53 -4.56 -21.00
C ILE A 316 -0.20 -3.78 -22.09
N THR A 317 0.17 -2.50 -22.26
CA THR A 317 -0.40 -1.63 -23.30
C THR A 317 -0.18 -2.21 -24.69
N ASP A 318 1.06 -2.55 -25.02
CA ASP A 318 1.43 -3.17 -26.30
C ASP A 318 0.70 -4.50 -26.51
N TRP A 319 0.59 -5.33 -25.47
CA TRP A 319 -0.15 -6.59 -25.55
C TRP A 319 -1.64 -6.37 -25.82
N VAL A 320 -2.31 -5.45 -25.11
CA VAL A 320 -3.74 -5.13 -25.32
C VAL A 320 -4.02 -4.60 -26.73
N LEU A 321 -3.07 -3.86 -27.32
CA LEU A 321 -3.20 -3.31 -28.66
C LEU A 321 -2.84 -4.31 -29.77
N SER A 322 -2.13 -5.40 -29.45
CA SER A 322 -1.65 -6.36 -30.45
C SER A 322 -2.73 -7.29 -31.04
N ASP A 323 -3.83 -7.53 -30.32
CA ASP A 323 -4.93 -8.40 -30.77
C ASP A 323 -6.27 -7.88 -30.26
N GLU A 324 -7.32 -7.94 -31.09
CA GLU A 324 -8.68 -7.49 -30.72
C GLU A 324 -9.31 -8.27 -29.56
N ARG A 325 -8.82 -9.49 -29.33
CA ARG A 325 -9.24 -10.37 -28.24
C ARG A 325 -8.60 -9.99 -26.90
N ASN A 326 -7.57 -9.13 -26.90
CA ASN A 326 -6.83 -8.77 -25.70
C ASN A 326 -7.49 -7.60 -24.97
N TRP A 327 -7.93 -7.86 -23.74
CA TRP A 327 -8.57 -6.88 -22.87
C TRP A 327 -7.65 -6.56 -21.69
N LEU A 328 -7.61 -5.28 -21.31
CA LEU A 328 -6.94 -4.88 -20.07
C LEU A 328 -7.65 -5.53 -18.88
N GLN A 329 -8.99 -5.51 -18.92
CA GLN A 329 -9.82 -6.01 -17.84
C GLN A 329 -11.24 -6.31 -18.32
N ILE A 330 -11.89 -7.29 -17.71
CA ILE A 330 -13.34 -7.54 -17.87
C ILE A 330 -13.95 -7.68 -16.48
N ARG A 331 -15.08 -7.01 -16.23
CA ARG A 331 -15.79 -7.03 -14.94
C ARG A 331 -17.28 -7.19 -15.14
N ILE A 332 -17.96 -7.63 -14.08
CA ILE A 332 -19.41 -7.55 -13.97
C ILE A 332 -19.73 -6.25 -13.23
N GLU A 333 -20.31 -5.29 -13.94
CA GLU A 333 -20.67 -3.98 -13.40
C GLU A 333 -22.18 -3.88 -13.17
N ARG A 334 -22.59 -2.98 -12.29
CA ARG A 334 -24.00 -2.66 -12.09
C ARG A 334 -24.35 -1.38 -12.85
N PHE A 335 -25.29 -1.45 -13.79
CA PHE A 335 -25.75 -0.33 -14.59
C PHE A 335 -27.29 -0.34 -14.65
N ASN A 336 -27.94 0.75 -14.23
CA ASN A 336 -29.40 0.85 -14.14
C ASN A 336 -30.04 -0.37 -13.46
N GLU A 337 -29.52 -0.74 -12.28
CA GLU A 337 -29.91 -1.91 -11.48
C GLU A 337 -29.62 -3.30 -12.10
N GLN A 338 -29.23 -3.37 -13.37
CA GLN A 338 -28.85 -4.60 -14.06
C GLN A 338 -27.37 -4.92 -13.90
N ARG A 339 -27.02 -6.21 -13.97
CA ARG A 339 -25.62 -6.67 -14.04
C ARG A 339 -25.25 -6.85 -15.51
N ILE A 340 -24.22 -6.14 -15.95
CA ILE A 340 -23.70 -6.20 -17.31
C ILE A 340 -22.22 -6.58 -17.31
N ILE A 341 -21.75 -7.14 -18.41
CA ILE A 341 -20.35 -7.50 -18.59
C ILE A 341 -19.66 -6.37 -19.32
N VAL A 342 -18.71 -5.74 -18.65
CA VAL A 342 -17.98 -4.58 -19.17
C VAL A 342 -16.54 -4.96 -19.44
N GLY A 343 -16.12 -4.78 -20.68
CA GLY A 343 -14.73 -4.89 -21.10
C GLY A 343 -14.08 -3.51 -21.10
N TYR A 344 -12.87 -3.44 -20.56
CA TYR A 344 -12.05 -2.25 -20.49
C TYR A 344 -10.86 -2.41 -21.42
N ARG A 345 -10.70 -1.48 -22.37
CA ARG A 345 -9.63 -1.54 -23.37
C ARG A 345 -9.14 -0.15 -23.75
N LEU A 346 -7.87 -0.10 -24.14
CA LEU A 346 -7.29 1.08 -24.79
C LEU A 346 -7.92 1.28 -26.17
N ASN A 347 -8.20 2.52 -26.57
CA ASN A 347 -8.59 2.76 -27.95
C ASN A 347 -7.35 2.69 -28.84
N MET A 348 -7.40 1.85 -29.86
CA MET A 348 -6.61 2.08 -31.08
C MET A 348 -7.20 3.31 -31.74
N SER A 349 -6.80 4.51 -31.31
CA SER A 349 -6.96 5.66 -32.19
C SER A 349 -6.03 5.35 -33.37
N LEU A 350 -6.59 4.84 -34.47
CA LEU A 350 -5.93 4.75 -35.76
C LEU A 350 -5.43 6.17 -36.06
N ASN A 351 -4.11 6.36 -36.01
CA ASN A 351 -3.48 7.55 -36.58
C ASN A 351 -3.87 7.68 -38.05
#